data_AF-A0A8B6HT69-F1
#
_entry.id   AF-A0A8B6HT69-F1
#
_cell.length_a   1.000
_cell.length_b   1.000
_cell.length_c   1.000
_cell.angle_alpha   90.00
_cell.angle_beta   90.00
_cell.angle_gamma   90.00
#
_symmetry.space_group_name_H-M   'P 1'
#
loop_
_entity.id
_entity.type
_entity.pdbx_description
1 polymer ?
#
loop_
_entity_poly.entity_id
_entity_poly.type
_entity_poly.pdbx_seq_one_letter_code
_entity_poly.pdbx_strand_id
1 'polypeptide(L)'
;MSRYIGMGNILPIAASPLALFGVPGITLSIVVGISSWLLYRFVYNNKSLEEYRANKRQCMVDWTSDVLQKGINEKKPTKFYKMAFDAGKFLKTPDLESFDNLKKDELVLLAKHLQLNFKVSMRKQIIKNLVIDKLVDAEILGEEALELKVENVDAFKLKQLELEHEFKLKQAELEMKERLEIERKEKEDEFKLKELEMKGEEKIKEDELKLKELEMRERLEMEKLKIEMVKEESNTKVQSKSDYFDAAKKYTFGSKIL
;
A
#
# COMPACT_ATOMS: atom_id res chain seq x y z
N MET A 1 -38.87 -18.92 -12.77
CA MET A 1 -38.41 -17.52 -12.64
C MET A 1 -36.90 -17.50 -12.77
N SER A 2 -36.43 -17.29 -14.00
CA SER A 2 -35.01 -17.33 -14.37
C SER A 2 -34.46 -15.91 -14.35
N ARG A 3 -33.42 -15.64 -13.54
CA ARG A 3 -32.73 -14.35 -13.53
C ARG A 3 -31.43 -14.47 -14.32
N TYR A 4 -31.44 -13.91 -15.52
CA TYR A 4 -30.23 -13.60 -16.28
C TYR A 4 -29.48 -12.46 -15.58
N ILE A 5 -28.22 -12.70 -15.20
CA ILE A 5 -27.29 -11.66 -14.77
C ILE A 5 -26.53 -11.23 -16.02
N GLY A 6 -26.68 -9.96 -16.38
CA GLY A 6 -26.08 -9.35 -17.55
C GLY A 6 -24.55 -9.31 -17.47
N MET A 7 -23.90 -9.76 -18.54
CA MET A 7 -22.49 -9.50 -18.78
C MET A 7 -22.33 -8.02 -19.15
N GLY A 8 -21.62 -7.28 -18.30
CA GLY A 8 -21.23 -5.91 -18.55
C GLY A 8 -20.24 -5.83 -19.72
N ASN A 9 -20.54 -4.92 -20.65
CA ASN A 9 -19.68 -4.56 -21.76
C ASN A 9 -18.36 -3.96 -21.24
N ILE A 10 -17.26 -4.66 -21.48
CA ILE A 10 -15.91 -4.14 -21.30
C ILE A 10 -15.58 -3.34 -22.56
N LEU A 11 -15.52 -2.01 -22.44
CA LEU A 11 -15.03 -1.12 -23.48
C LEU A 11 -13.54 -1.41 -23.76
N PRO A 12 -13.10 -1.50 -25.02
CA PRO A 12 -11.69 -1.58 -25.34
C PRO A 12 -11.04 -0.22 -25.11
N ILE A 13 -10.08 -0.17 -24.19
CA ILE A 13 -9.17 0.97 -24.01
C ILE A 13 -8.31 1.07 -25.27
N ALA A 14 -8.57 2.09 -26.08
CA ALA A 14 -7.74 2.43 -27.22
C ALA A 14 -6.36 2.89 -26.73
N ALA A 15 -5.35 2.03 -26.92
CA ALA A 15 -3.96 2.36 -26.67
C ALA A 15 -3.50 3.40 -27.71
N SER A 16 -3.26 4.63 -27.25
CA SER A 16 -2.62 5.66 -28.06
C SER A 16 -1.15 5.31 -28.27
N PRO A 17 -0.62 5.36 -29.51
CA PRO A 17 0.79 5.18 -29.78
C PRO A 17 1.56 6.42 -29.32
N LEU A 18 2.37 6.25 -28.27
CA LEU A 18 3.38 7.23 -27.89
C LEU A 18 4.38 7.39 -29.04
N ALA A 19 4.36 8.56 -29.65
CA ALA A 19 5.35 9.00 -30.62
C ALA A 19 6.72 9.11 -29.91
N LEU A 20 7.59 8.14 -30.19
CA LEU A 20 9.00 8.16 -29.87
C LEU A 20 9.68 9.29 -30.65
N PHE A 21 9.96 10.39 -29.97
CA PHE A 21 10.93 11.38 -30.46
C PHE A 21 12.33 10.77 -30.46
N GLY A 22 12.95 10.82 -31.64
CA GLY A 22 14.25 10.23 -31.93
C GLY A 22 15.37 10.85 -31.12
N VAL A 23 16.01 10.02 -30.31
CA VAL A 23 17.40 10.19 -29.89
C VAL A 23 18.22 9.19 -30.71
N PRO A 24 18.99 9.62 -31.72
CA PRO A 24 19.88 8.73 -32.43
C PRO A 24 21.12 8.47 -31.56
N GLY A 25 21.34 7.23 -31.11
CA GLY A 25 22.66 6.85 -30.59
C GLY A 25 22.75 5.87 -29.43
N ILE A 26 21.66 5.25 -28.95
CA ILE A 26 21.76 4.16 -27.95
C ILE A 26 21.06 2.92 -28.48
N THR A 27 21.73 2.26 -29.42
CA THR A 27 21.26 1.04 -30.07
C THR A 27 21.31 -0.15 -29.10
N LEU A 28 20.11 -0.60 -28.72
CA LEU A 28 19.66 -2.00 -28.75
C LEU A 28 20.22 -3.06 -27.79
N SER A 29 21.33 -2.86 -27.08
CA SER A 29 21.86 -3.95 -26.21
C SER A 29 21.22 -4.07 -24.82
N ILE A 30 20.58 -3.02 -24.29
CA ILE A 30 20.12 -3.02 -22.88
C ILE A 30 18.65 -3.49 -22.73
N VAL A 31 17.80 -3.28 -23.75
CA VAL A 31 16.36 -3.58 -23.65
C VAL A 31 16.05 -5.08 -23.78
N VAL A 32 16.91 -5.86 -24.45
CA VAL A 32 16.76 -7.33 -24.56
C VAL A 32 17.25 -8.05 -23.29
N GLY A 33 18.16 -7.44 -22.52
CA GLY A 33 18.69 -8.02 -21.28
C GLY A 33 17.69 -8.03 -20.11
N ILE A 34 16.92 -6.94 -19.96
CA ILE A 34 15.99 -6.79 -18.82
C ILE A 34 14.76 -7.69 -18.99
N SER A 35 14.26 -7.87 -20.21
CA SER A 35 13.13 -8.75 -20.51
C SER A 35 13.49 -10.23 -20.30
N SER A 36 14.71 -10.65 -20.69
CA SER A 36 15.19 -12.01 -20.46
C SER A 36 15.38 -12.34 -18.96
N TRP A 37 15.93 -11.40 -18.17
CA TRP A 37 16.15 -11.62 -16.73
C TRP A 37 14.85 -11.66 -15.92
N LEU A 38 13.84 -10.85 -16.27
CA LEU A 38 12.53 -10.88 -15.63
C LEU A 38 11.74 -12.16 -15.97
N LEU A 39 11.82 -12.64 -17.21
CA LEU A 39 11.25 -13.95 -17.59
C LEU A 39 11.97 -15.11 -16.90
N TYR A 40 13.31 -15.07 -16.79
CA TYR A 40 14.06 -16.10 -16.08
C TYR A 40 13.71 -16.14 -14.58
N ARG A 41 13.56 -14.97 -13.95
CA ARG A 41 13.16 -14.85 -12.54
C ARG A 41 11.71 -15.28 -12.30
N PHE A 42 10.80 -15.02 -13.25
CA PHE A 42 9.41 -15.46 -13.16
C PHE A 42 9.26 -16.98 -13.36
N VAL A 43 10.03 -17.58 -14.27
CA VAL A 43 9.99 -19.03 -14.53
C VAL A 43 10.68 -19.82 -13.41
N TYR A 44 11.81 -19.35 -12.88
CA TYR A 44 12.51 -20.06 -11.78
C TYR A 44 11.77 -19.96 -10.44
N ASN A 45 11.11 -18.84 -10.12
CA ASN A 45 10.33 -18.73 -8.88
C ASN A 45 9.04 -19.57 -8.88
N ASN A 46 8.47 -19.87 -10.05
CA ASN A 46 7.25 -20.68 -10.11
C ASN A 46 7.54 -22.19 -10.04
N LYS A 47 8.67 -22.67 -10.59
CA LYS A 47 9.06 -24.08 -10.46
C LYS A 47 9.35 -24.50 -9.03
N SER A 48 10.02 -23.67 -8.23
CA SER A 48 10.29 -24.02 -6.82
C SER A 48 9.01 -24.01 -5.97
N LEU A 49 8.02 -23.17 -6.32
CA LEU A 49 6.77 -23.06 -5.58
C LEU A 49 5.81 -24.23 -5.86
N GLU A 50 5.78 -24.76 -7.09
CA GLU A 50 5.01 -25.96 -7.41
C GLU A 50 5.63 -27.23 -6.83
N GLU A 51 6.97 -27.37 -6.85
CA GLU A 51 7.65 -28.47 -6.15
C GLU A 51 7.43 -28.41 -4.63
N TYR A 52 7.45 -27.22 -4.03
CA TYR A 52 7.07 -27.05 -2.61
C TYR A 52 5.60 -27.41 -2.34
N ARG A 53 4.67 -27.05 -3.24
CA ARG A 53 3.25 -27.40 -3.11
C ARG A 53 2.99 -28.89 -3.33
N ALA A 54 3.76 -29.56 -4.18
CA ALA A 54 3.66 -31.00 -4.41
C ALA A 54 4.20 -31.78 -3.20
N ASN A 55 5.38 -31.40 -2.69
CA ASN A 55 5.98 -32.07 -1.54
C ASN A 55 5.15 -31.89 -0.26
N LYS A 56 4.53 -30.71 -0.08
CA LYS A 56 3.62 -30.46 1.05
C LYS A 56 2.32 -31.29 0.97
N ARG A 57 1.83 -31.60 -0.23
CA ARG A 57 0.67 -32.50 -0.39
C ARG A 57 1.06 -33.94 -0.08
N GLN A 58 2.25 -34.39 -0.51
CA GLN A 58 2.71 -35.75 -0.24
C GLN A 58 2.89 -36.01 1.27
N CYS A 59 3.56 -35.10 2.01
CA CYS A 59 3.75 -35.26 3.45
C CYS A 59 2.44 -35.21 4.26
N MET A 60 1.40 -34.54 3.75
CA MET A 60 0.12 -34.42 4.45
C MET A 60 -0.76 -35.66 4.29
N VAL A 61 -0.66 -36.36 3.15
CA VAL A 61 -1.40 -37.62 2.91
C VAL A 61 -0.80 -38.76 3.73
N ASP A 62 0.53 -38.85 3.83
CA ASP A 62 1.20 -39.90 4.60
C ASP A 62 0.93 -39.79 6.11
N TRP A 63 0.84 -38.57 6.66
CA TRP A 63 0.51 -38.37 8.07
C TRP A 63 -0.93 -38.76 8.41
N THR A 64 -1.88 -38.55 7.49
CA THR A 64 -3.28 -38.94 7.73
C THR A 64 -3.51 -40.46 7.68
N SER A 65 -2.71 -41.19 6.89
CA SER A 65 -2.81 -42.65 6.79
C SER A 65 -2.30 -43.34 8.07
N ASP A 66 -1.21 -42.83 8.66
CA ASP A 66 -0.66 -43.36 9.92
C ASP A 66 -1.54 -43.08 11.14
N VAL A 67 -2.28 -41.96 11.14
CA VAL A 67 -3.21 -41.61 12.22
C VAL A 67 -4.50 -42.44 12.15
N LEU A 68 -4.95 -42.82 10.96
CA LEU A 68 -6.15 -43.65 10.79
C LEU A 68 -5.89 -45.15 11.07
N GLN A 69 -4.68 -45.67 10.82
CA GLN A 69 -4.38 -47.09 11.09
C GLN A 69 -4.07 -47.41 12.55
N LYS A 70 -3.70 -46.44 13.40
CA LYS A 70 -3.44 -46.67 14.84
C LYS A 70 -4.66 -46.47 15.76
N GLY A 71 -5.82 -46.09 15.22
CA GLY A 71 -7.01 -45.72 15.98
C GLY A 71 -7.89 -46.87 16.51
N ILE A 72 -7.62 -48.13 16.14
CA ILE A 72 -8.36 -49.31 16.61
C ILE A 72 -7.46 -50.17 17.50
N ASN A 73 -6.78 -49.53 18.46
CA ASN A 73 -6.10 -50.26 19.53
C ASN A 73 -7.01 -50.35 20.75
N GLU A 74 -7.45 -51.57 21.00
CA GLU A 74 -7.95 -52.15 22.24
C GLU A 74 -7.77 -51.24 23.47
N LYS A 75 -8.90 -50.68 23.94
CA LYS A 75 -8.99 -50.18 25.31
C LYS A 75 -8.83 -51.38 26.25
N LYS A 76 -7.60 -51.64 26.67
CA LYS A 76 -7.32 -52.54 27.79
C LYS A 76 -8.19 -52.09 28.97
N PRO A 77 -8.95 -52.99 29.62
CA PRO A 77 -9.69 -52.64 30.81
C PRO A 77 -8.69 -52.20 31.87
N THR A 78 -8.64 -50.89 32.13
CA THR A 78 -7.93 -50.35 33.27
C THR A 78 -8.49 -51.07 34.49
N LYS A 79 -7.66 -51.89 35.13
CA LYS A 79 -7.98 -52.53 36.41
C LYS A 79 -8.29 -51.41 37.41
N PHE A 80 -9.56 -51.09 37.54
CA PHE A 80 -10.11 -50.21 38.56
C PHE A 80 -9.83 -50.88 39.91
N TYR A 81 -8.72 -50.53 40.55
CA TYR A 81 -8.56 -50.72 41.98
C TYR A 81 -9.55 -49.74 42.64
N LYS A 82 -10.77 -50.25 42.80
CA LYS A 82 -11.96 -49.59 43.30
C LYS A 82 -11.80 -49.44 44.81
N MET A 83 -11.01 -48.49 45.27
CA MET A 83 -11.30 -47.89 46.56
C MET A 83 -12.58 -47.09 46.34
N ALA A 84 -13.68 -47.58 46.88
CA ALA A 84 -14.99 -46.97 46.70
C ALA A 84 -14.99 -45.61 47.41
N PHE A 85 -14.65 -44.56 46.68
CA PHE A 85 -14.91 -43.19 47.11
C PHE A 85 -16.42 -43.05 47.31
N ASP A 86 -16.81 -42.69 48.54
CA ASP A 86 -18.19 -42.47 48.91
C ASP A 86 -18.48 -40.96 48.91
N ALA A 87 -19.16 -40.51 47.86
CA ALA A 87 -19.54 -39.11 47.69
C ALA A 87 -20.41 -38.59 48.85
N GLY A 88 -21.28 -39.44 49.41
CA GLY A 88 -22.16 -39.04 50.51
C GLY A 88 -21.39 -38.83 51.82
N LYS A 89 -20.31 -39.60 52.04
CA LYS A 89 -19.43 -39.40 53.20
C LYS A 89 -18.60 -38.12 53.05
N PHE A 90 -18.12 -37.83 51.85
CA PHE A 90 -17.33 -36.64 51.56
C PHE A 90 -18.11 -35.33 51.80
N LEU A 91 -19.37 -35.26 51.35
CA LEU A 91 -20.20 -34.05 51.48
C LEU A 91 -20.55 -33.67 52.93
N LYS A 92 -20.41 -34.58 53.89
CA LYS A 92 -20.66 -34.28 55.31
C LYS A 92 -19.56 -33.44 55.95
N THR A 93 -18.33 -33.64 55.49
CA THR A 93 -17.15 -32.93 55.98
C THR A 93 -16.29 -32.58 54.76
N PRO A 94 -16.72 -31.56 53.99
CA PRO A 94 -16.00 -31.13 52.81
C PRO A 94 -14.68 -30.51 53.27
N ASP A 95 -13.58 -31.11 52.85
CA ASP A 95 -12.24 -30.57 53.10
C ASP A 95 -11.63 -30.11 51.78
N LEU A 96 -11.04 -28.91 51.79
CA LEU A 96 -10.58 -28.23 50.58
C LEU A 96 -9.34 -28.92 50.00
N GLU A 97 -8.42 -29.37 50.87
CA GLU A 97 -7.20 -30.06 50.46
C GLU A 97 -7.51 -31.44 49.86
N SER A 98 -8.41 -32.19 50.49
CA SER A 98 -8.85 -33.48 49.94
C SER A 98 -9.63 -33.31 48.64
N PHE A 99 -10.44 -32.24 48.50
CA PHE A 99 -11.13 -31.92 47.25
C PHE A 99 -10.14 -31.66 46.09
N ASP A 100 -9.06 -30.93 46.36
CA ASP A 100 -8.06 -30.58 45.35
C ASP A 100 -7.40 -31.82 44.74
N ASN A 101 -7.16 -32.82 45.60
CA ASN A 101 -6.48 -34.07 45.30
C ASN A 101 -7.37 -35.15 44.66
N LEU A 102 -8.69 -34.97 44.57
CA LEU A 102 -9.62 -35.95 44.00
C LEU A 102 -9.24 -36.36 42.58
N LYS A 103 -9.35 -37.65 42.25
CA LYS A 103 -9.13 -38.16 40.89
C LYS A 103 -10.30 -37.80 39.99
N LYS A 104 -10.08 -37.89 38.67
CA LYS A 104 -11.13 -37.58 37.68
C LYS A 104 -12.38 -38.47 37.88
N ASP A 105 -12.19 -39.75 38.13
CA ASP A 105 -13.30 -40.69 38.31
C ASP A 105 -14.12 -40.39 39.57
N GLU A 106 -13.47 -39.94 40.64
CA GLU A 106 -14.10 -39.53 41.91
C GLU A 106 -14.89 -38.24 41.73
N LEU A 107 -14.33 -37.26 41.00
CA LEU A 107 -15.06 -36.03 40.62
C LEU A 107 -16.28 -36.33 39.75
N VAL A 108 -16.19 -37.31 38.85
CA VAL A 108 -17.33 -37.76 38.02
C VAL A 108 -18.42 -38.39 38.89
N LEU A 109 -18.05 -39.18 39.91
CA LEU A 109 -19.01 -39.75 40.86
C LEU A 109 -19.67 -38.65 41.71
N LEU A 110 -18.88 -37.70 42.21
CA LEU A 110 -19.38 -36.56 42.98
C LEU A 110 -20.34 -35.69 42.15
N ALA A 111 -19.98 -35.40 40.90
CA ALA A 111 -20.84 -34.65 39.98
C ALA A 111 -22.15 -35.39 39.65
N LYS A 112 -22.12 -36.73 39.53
CA LYS A 112 -23.34 -37.54 39.38
C LYS A 112 -24.23 -37.46 40.62
N HIS A 113 -23.63 -37.48 41.81
CA HIS A 113 -24.36 -37.40 43.06
C HIS A 113 -25.05 -36.04 43.22
N LEU A 114 -24.39 -34.95 42.79
CA LEU A 114 -24.93 -33.59 42.74
C LEU A 114 -25.86 -33.33 41.53
N GLN A 115 -26.13 -34.34 40.70
CA GLN A 115 -26.97 -34.24 39.49
C GLN A 115 -26.51 -33.16 38.49
N LEU A 116 -25.20 -32.93 38.39
CA LEU A 116 -24.61 -31.98 37.45
C LEU A 116 -24.67 -32.49 36.01
N ASN A 117 -24.92 -31.59 35.06
CA ASN A 117 -24.82 -31.89 33.64
C ASN A 117 -23.36 -31.76 33.17
N PHE A 118 -22.68 -32.88 32.98
CA PHE A 118 -21.30 -32.91 32.49
C PHE A 118 -21.08 -34.07 31.50
N LYS A 119 -20.07 -33.95 30.64
CA LYS A 119 -19.62 -35.04 29.76
C LYS A 119 -18.38 -35.70 30.36
N VAL A 120 -18.36 -37.04 30.41
CA VAL A 120 -17.20 -37.82 30.93
C VAL A 120 -15.90 -37.54 30.16
N SER A 121 -16.00 -37.10 28.90
CA SER A 121 -14.87 -36.71 28.05
C SER A 121 -14.21 -35.38 28.47
N MET A 122 -14.86 -34.56 29.31
CA MET A 122 -14.32 -33.26 29.71
C MET A 122 -13.01 -33.38 30.51
N ARG A 123 -12.20 -32.34 30.47
CA ARG A 123 -10.94 -32.24 31.24
C ARG A 123 -11.24 -32.20 32.74
N LYS A 124 -10.38 -32.81 33.57
CA LYS A 124 -10.53 -32.87 35.04
C LYS A 124 -10.86 -31.50 35.65
N GLN A 125 -10.12 -30.46 35.24
CA GLN A 125 -10.31 -29.10 35.75
C GLN A 125 -11.69 -28.51 35.44
N ILE A 126 -12.24 -28.76 34.25
CA ILE A 126 -13.57 -28.23 33.89
C ILE A 126 -14.65 -28.88 34.77
N ILE A 127 -14.55 -30.21 34.97
CA ILE A 127 -15.47 -30.93 35.87
C ILE A 127 -15.31 -30.41 37.31
N LYS A 128 -14.07 -30.18 37.76
CA LYS A 128 -13.78 -29.63 39.08
C LYS A 128 -14.41 -28.26 39.28
N ASN A 129 -14.26 -27.34 38.32
CA ASN A 129 -14.86 -26.01 38.37
C ASN A 129 -16.40 -26.09 38.46
N LEU A 130 -17.04 -26.97 37.69
CA LEU A 130 -18.50 -27.18 37.76
C LEU A 130 -18.96 -27.69 39.13
N VAL A 131 -18.16 -28.55 39.76
CA VAL A 131 -18.46 -29.07 41.10
C VAL A 131 -18.26 -27.99 42.16
N ILE A 132 -17.18 -27.20 42.10
CA ILE A 132 -16.95 -26.06 43.01
C ILE A 132 -18.15 -25.11 42.95
N ASP A 133 -18.57 -24.71 41.75
CA ASP A 133 -19.69 -23.78 41.57
C ASP A 133 -20.96 -24.30 42.27
N LYS A 134 -21.28 -25.59 42.16
CA LYS A 134 -22.43 -26.16 42.86
C LYS A 134 -22.26 -26.30 44.37
N LEU A 135 -21.06 -26.58 44.85
CA LEU A 135 -20.81 -26.73 46.28
C LEU A 135 -20.82 -25.37 47.00
N VAL A 136 -20.35 -24.32 46.32
CA VAL A 136 -20.47 -22.93 46.78
C VAL A 136 -21.93 -22.47 46.72
N ASP A 137 -22.65 -22.74 45.63
CA ASP A 137 -24.11 -22.46 45.53
C ASP A 137 -24.92 -23.12 46.66
N ALA A 138 -24.49 -24.29 47.11
CA ALA A 138 -25.14 -25.05 48.18
C ALA A 138 -24.66 -24.66 49.59
N GLU A 139 -23.78 -23.64 49.70
CA GLU A 139 -23.15 -23.19 50.96
C GLU A 139 -22.40 -24.30 51.71
N ILE A 140 -21.98 -25.35 50.99
CA ILE A 140 -21.22 -26.48 51.55
C ILE A 140 -19.73 -26.14 51.62
N LEU A 141 -19.24 -25.41 50.62
CA LEU A 141 -17.89 -24.84 50.60
C LEU A 141 -17.98 -23.31 50.73
N GLY A 142 -17.05 -22.72 51.48
CA GLY A 142 -16.91 -21.27 51.57
C GLY A 142 -16.41 -20.64 50.27
N GLU A 143 -16.51 -19.31 50.18
CA GLU A 143 -16.05 -18.52 49.02
C GLU A 143 -14.56 -18.70 48.72
N GLU A 144 -13.75 -19.10 49.71
CA GLU A 144 -12.34 -19.48 49.57
C GLU A 144 -12.12 -20.57 48.49
N ALA A 145 -13.12 -21.43 48.26
CA ALA A 145 -13.05 -22.46 47.22
C ALA A 145 -13.05 -21.89 45.79
N LEU A 146 -13.52 -20.65 45.59
CA LEU A 146 -13.49 -19.99 44.29
C LEU A 146 -12.06 -19.67 43.84
N GLU A 147 -11.11 -19.51 44.77
CA GLU A 147 -9.69 -19.27 44.43
C GLU A 147 -9.04 -20.48 43.74
N LEU A 148 -9.54 -21.70 44.01
CA LEU A 148 -9.10 -22.92 43.34
C LEU A 148 -9.65 -23.05 41.91
N LYS A 149 -10.55 -22.15 41.49
CA LYS A 149 -11.10 -22.13 40.15
C LYS A 149 -10.03 -21.60 39.19
N VAL A 150 -9.30 -22.54 38.60
CA VAL A 150 -8.39 -22.21 37.50
C VAL A 150 -9.25 -21.77 36.33
N GLU A 151 -9.25 -20.47 36.04
CA GLU A 151 -9.73 -19.95 34.77
C GLU A 151 -8.90 -20.62 33.68
N ASN A 152 -9.52 -21.60 33.00
CA ASN A 152 -9.00 -22.09 31.73
C ASN A 152 -9.22 -20.98 30.69
N VAL A 153 -8.55 -19.84 30.85
CA VAL A 153 -8.24 -19.00 29.71
C VAL A 153 -7.32 -19.88 28.88
N ASP A 154 -7.89 -20.54 27.87
CA ASP A 154 -7.13 -21.35 26.93
C ASP A 154 -5.92 -20.50 26.52
N ALA A 155 -4.71 -20.90 26.94
CA ALA A 155 -3.48 -20.17 26.60
C ALA A 155 -3.36 -19.94 25.08
N PHE A 156 -4.06 -20.78 24.30
CA PHE A 156 -4.29 -20.65 22.88
C PHE A 156 -5.11 -19.40 22.50
N LYS A 157 -6.23 -19.11 23.17
CA LYS A 157 -7.05 -17.91 22.93
C LYS A 157 -6.29 -16.63 23.27
N LEU A 158 -5.50 -16.66 24.34
CA LEU A 158 -4.67 -15.52 24.72
C LEU A 158 -3.61 -15.23 23.65
N LYS A 159 -2.89 -16.27 23.20
CA LYS A 159 -1.95 -16.16 22.08
C LYS A 159 -2.61 -15.71 20.78
N GLN A 160 -3.85 -16.16 20.51
CA GLN A 160 -4.59 -15.74 19.33
C GLN A 160 -4.93 -14.25 19.36
N LEU A 161 -5.35 -13.74 20.52
CA LEU A 161 -5.61 -12.32 20.74
C LEU A 161 -4.33 -11.48 20.60
N GLU A 162 -3.20 -11.93 21.15
CA GLU A 162 -1.90 -11.26 21.00
C GLU A 162 -1.49 -11.17 19.53
N LEU A 163 -1.63 -12.26 18.78
CA LEU A 163 -1.31 -12.30 17.34
C LEU A 163 -2.22 -11.39 16.51
N GLU A 164 -3.51 -11.34 16.83
CA GLU A 164 -4.47 -10.45 16.16
C GLU A 164 -4.14 -8.98 16.42
N HIS A 165 -3.74 -8.65 17.65
CA HIS A 165 -3.31 -7.30 18.02
C HIS A 165 -2.01 -6.90 17.31
N GLU A 166 -1.03 -7.80 17.25
CA GLU A 166 0.23 -7.57 16.52
C GLU A 166 -0.01 -7.34 15.02
N PHE A 167 -0.93 -8.11 14.43
CA PHE A 167 -1.29 -7.94 13.03
C PHE A 167 -1.95 -6.59 12.76
N LYS A 168 -2.88 -6.15 13.62
CA LYS A 168 -3.53 -4.84 13.52
C LYS A 168 -2.52 -3.69 13.64
N LEU A 169 -1.55 -3.80 14.55
CA LEU A 169 -0.49 -2.80 14.70
C LEU A 169 0.37 -2.69 13.44
N LYS A 170 0.80 -3.84 12.87
CA LYS A 170 1.59 -3.84 11.62
C LYS A 170 0.80 -3.26 10.45
N GLN A 171 -0.50 -3.52 10.38
CA GLN A 171 -1.34 -2.95 9.32
C GLN A 171 -1.46 -1.42 9.45
N ALA A 172 -1.63 -0.91 10.67
CA ALA A 172 -1.67 0.53 10.93
C ALA A 172 -0.33 1.21 10.64
N GLU A 173 0.79 0.56 10.97
CA GLU A 173 2.14 1.07 10.67
C GLU A 173 2.38 1.19 9.16
N LEU A 174 1.97 0.18 8.38
CA LEU A 174 2.05 0.21 6.92
C LEU A 174 1.18 1.33 6.32
N GLU A 175 -0.05 1.50 6.80
CA GLU A 175 -0.94 2.57 6.33
C GLU A 175 -0.35 3.95 6.62
N MET A 176 0.22 4.16 7.81
CA MET A 176 0.88 5.41 8.16
C MET A 176 2.09 5.69 7.27
N LYS A 177 2.88 4.65 6.98
CA LYS A 177 4.05 4.76 6.09
C LYS A 177 3.66 5.08 4.65
N GLU A 178 2.59 4.47 4.13
CA GLU A 178 2.05 4.77 2.81
C GLU A 178 1.57 6.22 2.71
N ARG A 179 0.86 6.72 3.75
CA ARG A 179 0.43 8.13 3.80
C ARG A 179 1.61 9.11 3.77
N LEU A 180 2.66 8.84 4.55
CA LEU A 180 3.87 9.66 4.55
C LEU A 180 4.59 9.65 3.19
N GLU A 181 4.61 8.51 2.52
CA GLU A 181 5.22 8.39 1.19
C GLU A 181 4.42 9.17 0.12
N ILE A 182 3.10 9.15 0.20
CA ILE A 182 2.22 9.93 -0.67
C ILE A 182 2.44 11.44 -0.42
N GLU A 183 2.45 11.88 0.83
CA GLU A 183 2.68 13.29 1.19
C GLU A 183 4.05 13.79 0.70
N ARG A 184 5.09 12.94 0.76
CA ARG A 184 6.41 13.28 0.20
C ARG A 184 6.37 13.45 -1.31
N LYS A 185 5.70 12.55 -2.02
CA LYS A 185 5.54 12.65 -3.48
C LYS A 185 4.75 13.89 -3.88
N GLU A 186 3.67 14.19 -3.18
CA GLU A 186 2.87 15.40 -3.44
C GLU A 186 3.72 16.67 -3.25
N LYS A 187 4.53 16.75 -2.19
CA LYS A 187 5.47 17.88 -1.99
C LYS A 187 6.51 17.95 -3.09
N GLU A 188 7.09 16.82 -3.49
CA GLU A 188 8.08 16.79 -4.59
C GLU A 188 7.47 17.25 -5.91
N ASP A 189 6.25 16.85 -6.21
CA ASP A 189 5.56 17.26 -7.44
C ASP A 189 5.12 18.73 -7.38
N GLU A 190 4.71 19.23 -6.22
CA GLU A 190 4.47 20.66 -5.98
C GLU A 190 5.73 21.50 -6.22
N PHE A 191 6.88 21.04 -5.72
CA PHE A 191 8.17 21.71 -5.97
C PHE A 191 8.55 21.71 -7.46
N LYS A 192 8.38 20.59 -8.17
CA LYS A 192 8.65 20.51 -9.60
C LYS A 192 7.74 21.44 -10.40
N LEU A 193 6.46 21.51 -10.04
CA LEU A 193 5.50 22.38 -10.70
C LEU A 193 5.88 23.85 -10.53
N LYS A 194 6.26 24.25 -9.30
CA LYS A 194 6.72 25.60 -9.00
C LYS A 194 8.01 25.96 -9.73
N GLU A 195 8.94 25.01 -9.87
CA GLU A 195 10.17 25.22 -10.65
C GLU A 195 9.87 25.46 -12.14
N LEU A 196 8.93 24.70 -12.71
CA LEU A 196 8.50 24.88 -14.10
C LEU A 196 7.78 26.22 -14.32
N GLU A 197 6.98 26.65 -13.35
CA GLU A 197 6.29 27.94 -13.38
C GLU A 197 7.30 29.10 -13.38
N MET A 198 8.30 29.08 -12.47
CA MET A 198 9.37 30.10 -12.45
C MET A 198 10.16 30.14 -13.76
N LYS A 199 10.52 28.97 -14.31
CA LYS A 199 11.19 28.90 -15.63
C LYS A 199 10.32 29.43 -16.76
N GLY A 200 8.99 29.25 -16.67
CA GLY A 200 8.03 29.81 -17.61
C GLY A 200 8.01 31.33 -17.55
N GLU A 201 7.92 31.90 -16.34
CA GLU A 201 7.95 33.35 -16.13
C GLU A 201 9.26 33.99 -16.60
N GLU A 202 10.40 33.36 -16.34
CA GLU A 202 11.71 33.83 -16.82
C GLU A 202 11.77 33.91 -18.34
N LYS A 203 11.26 32.88 -19.03
CA LYS A 203 11.19 32.89 -20.51
C LYS A 203 10.28 33.99 -21.04
N ILE A 204 9.11 34.19 -20.41
CA ILE A 204 8.20 35.27 -20.80
C ILE A 204 8.87 36.64 -20.64
N LYS A 205 9.58 36.87 -19.53
CA LYS A 205 10.34 38.12 -19.30
C LYS A 205 11.47 38.29 -20.31
N GLU A 206 12.19 37.22 -20.64
CA GLU A 206 13.25 37.24 -21.64
C GLU A 206 12.71 37.59 -23.03
N ASP A 207 11.60 36.98 -23.43
CA ASP A 207 10.95 37.25 -24.72
C ASP A 207 10.36 38.67 -24.78
N GLU A 208 9.81 39.18 -23.67
CA GLU A 208 9.34 40.57 -23.58
C GLU A 208 10.49 41.58 -23.74
N LEU A 209 11.65 41.30 -23.13
CA LEU A 209 12.85 42.14 -23.28
C LEU A 209 13.39 42.11 -24.72
N LYS A 210 13.44 40.94 -25.36
CA LYS A 210 13.83 40.81 -26.78
C LYS A 210 12.88 41.59 -27.68
N LEU A 211 11.57 41.53 -27.42
CA LEU A 211 10.57 42.26 -28.19
C LEU A 211 10.75 43.78 -28.06
N LYS A 212 11.01 44.28 -26.84
CA LYS A 212 11.31 45.71 -26.60
C LYS A 212 12.60 46.16 -27.29
N GLU A 213 13.63 45.32 -27.30
CA GLU A 213 14.88 45.63 -28.00
C GLU A 213 14.67 45.73 -29.51
N LEU A 214 13.91 44.80 -30.09
CA LEU A 214 13.54 44.83 -31.51
C LEU A 214 12.72 46.08 -31.85
N GLU A 215 11.72 46.43 -31.04
CA GLU A 215 10.92 47.63 -31.27
C GLU A 215 11.77 48.91 -31.24
N MET A 216 12.72 49.02 -30.28
CA MET A 216 13.64 50.16 -30.25
C MET A 216 14.57 50.18 -31.48
N ARG A 217 15.03 49.03 -31.94
CA ARG A 217 15.87 48.93 -33.15
C ARG A 217 15.12 49.40 -34.39
N GLU A 218 13.87 48.96 -34.58
CA GLU A 218 13.01 49.39 -35.68
C GLU A 218 12.74 50.90 -35.64
N ARG A 219 12.52 51.47 -34.44
CA ARG A 219 12.36 52.93 -34.28
C ARG A 219 13.59 53.70 -34.72
N LEU A 220 14.78 53.25 -34.34
CA LEU A 220 16.05 53.88 -34.74
C LEU A 220 16.30 53.75 -36.25
N GLU A 221 15.93 52.63 -36.87
CA GLU A 221 16.04 52.43 -38.32
C GLU A 221 15.08 53.36 -39.08
N MET A 222 13.83 53.47 -38.63
CA MET A 222 12.85 54.40 -39.20
C MET A 222 13.27 55.86 -39.05
N GLU A 223 13.91 56.23 -37.95
CA GLU A 223 14.43 57.59 -37.75
C GLU A 223 15.62 57.89 -38.68
N LYS A 224 16.54 56.93 -38.86
CA LYS A 224 17.63 57.05 -39.83
C LYS A 224 17.12 57.26 -41.25
N LEU A 225 16.13 56.48 -41.68
CA LEU A 225 15.49 56.61 -43.01
C LEU A 225 14.84 57.99 -43.18
N LYS A 226 14.15 58.51 -42.15
CA LYS A 226 13.57 59.87 -42.19
C LYS A 226 14.63 60.95 -42.38
N ILE A 227 15.77 60.84 -41.69
CA ILE A 227 16.89 61.79 -41.82
C ILE A 227 17.48 61.74 -43.24
N GLU A 228 17.61 60.55 -43.82
CA GLU A 228 18.13 60.34 -45.17
C GLU A 228 17.21 60.96 -46.23
N MET A 229 15.89 60.74 -46.13
CA MET A 229 14.90 61.37 -47.02
C MET A 229 14.97 62.91 -46.96
N VAL A 230 15.07 63.50 -45.76
CA VAL A 230 15.19 64.97 -45.61
C VAL A 230 16.49 65.50 -46.22
N LYS A 231 17.59 64.75 -46.11
CA LYS A 231 18.87 65.13 -46.76
C LYS A 231 18.75 65.11 -48.28
N GLU A 232 18.14 64.09 -48.87
CA GLU A 232 17.91 64.01 -50.32
C GLU A 232 17.02 65.15 -50.83
N GLU A 233 15.94 65.48 -50.12
CA GLU A 233 15.08 66.62 -50.44
C GLU A 233 15.83 67.96 -50.36
N SER A 234 16.74 68.12 -49.40
CA SER A 234 17.54 69.34 -49.29
C SER A 234 18.56 69.46 -50.42
N ASN A 235 19.18 68.35 -50.84
CA ASN A 235 20.17 68.33 -51.92
C ASN A 235 19.54 68.65 -53.29
N THR A 236 18.36 68.10 -53.59
CA THR A 236 17.62 68.40 -54.84
C THR A 236 17.15 69.86 -54.91
N LYS A 237 16.78 70.47 -53.78
CA LYS A 237 16.48 71.91 -53.68
C LYS A 237 17.71 72.81 -53.88
N VAL A 238 18.90 72.35 -53.50
CA VAL A 238 20.15 73.09 -53.73
C VAL A 238 20.58 73.00 -55.21
N GLN A 239 20.47 71.83 -55.84
CA GLN A 239 20.75 71.66 -57.28
C GLN A 239 19.80 72.50 -58.15
N SER A 240 18.50 72.46 -57.89
CA SER A 240 17.54 73.29 -58.64
C SER A 240 17.78 74.80 -58.49
N LYS A 241 18.33 75.25 -57.35
CA LYS A 241 18.77 76.65 -57.19
C LYS A 241 20.08 76.94 -57.94
N SER A 242 21.08 76.06 -57.88
CA SER A 242 22.34 76.28 -58.63
C SER A 242 22.09 76.29 -60.13
N ASP A 243 21.28 75.37 -60.64
CA ASP A 243 20.94 75.28 -62.07
C ASP A 243 20.17 76.52 -62.54
N TYR A 244 19.31 77.10 -61.69
CA TYR A 244 18.66 78.38 -61.95
C TYR A 244 19.66 79.55 -62.02
N PHE A 245 20.64 79.60 -61.11
CA PHE A 245 21.69 80.63 -61.14
C PHE A 245 22.62 80.51 -62.35
N ASP A 246 22.98 79.29 -62.76
CA ASP A 246 23.81 79.04 -63.94
C ASP A 246 23.08 79.36 -65.25
N ALA A 247 21.77 79.07 -65.33
CA ALA A 247 20.95 79.49 -66.46
C ALA A 247 20.84 81.03 -66.56
N ALA A 248 20.65 81.73 -65.44
CA ALA A 248 20.55 83.19 -65.42
C ALA A 248 21.87 83.88 -65.84
N LYS A 249 23.03 83.33 -65.45
CA LYS A 249 24.36 83.88 -65.79
C LYS A 249 24.63 83.92 -67.30
N LYS A 250 24.09 82.96 -68.07
CA LYS A 250 24.20 82.92 -69.54
C LYS A 250 23.53 84.11 -70.22
N TYR A 251 22.41 84.62 -69.69
CA TYR A 251 21.67 85.72 -70.33
C TYR A 251 22.29 87.10 -70.06
N THR A 252 22.94 87.30 -68.91
CA THR A 252 23.49 88.61 -68.53
C THR A 252 24.85 88.94 -69.15
N PHE A 253 25.67 87.95 -69.51
CA PHE A 253 26.99 88.18 -70.12
C PHE A 253 26.99 88.20 -71.66
N GLY A 254 25.88 87.79 -72.32
CA GLY A 254 25.75 87.80 -73.78
C GLY A 254 25.37 89.14 -74.41
N SER A 255 25.00 90.17 -73.63
CA SER A 255 24.46 91.45 -74.15
C SER A 255 25.48 92.59 -74.23
N LYS A 256 26.79 92.33 -74.19
CA LYS A 256 27.82 93.40 -74.19
C LYS A 256 28.74 93.43 -75.42
N ILE A 257 28.38 92.73 -76.50
CA ILE A 257 29.09 92.82 -77.78
C ILE A 257 28.07 93.21 -78.85
N LEU A 258 27.78 94.51 -78.92
CA LEU A 258 27.29 95.22 -80.12
C LEU A 258 27.58 96.71 -79.90
#